data_AF-A0A954JSW1-F1
#
_entry.id   AF-A0A954JSW1-F1
#
_cell.length_a   1.000
_cell.length_b   1.000
_cell.length_c   1.000
_cell.angle_alpha   90.00
_cell.angle_beta   90.00
_cell.angle_gamma   90.00
#
_symmetry.space_group_name_H-M   'P 1'
#
loop_
_entity.id
_entity.type
_entity.pdbx_description
1 polymer ?
#
loop_
_entity_poly.entity_id
_entity_poly.type
_entity_poly.pdbx_seq_one_letter_code
_entity_poly.pdbx_strand_id
1 'polypeptide(L)'
;DRTTDPLVIRVALRLGSDAARDRVLALVTDQKQPEKIRLEMLAILQELGESNECLDTVLNLVDKSESDAIQRAALNLLSRFSDEGITARLLSQYPQMKADLRSQTRDVLLGRADSALVFLKEIDSGTYPPTEVSADQLRKVALHNDARLNELVRKHWGNIRAGTPEEKLAEIRRISNDLRAGSGNLAEGKLLFEKQCANCHKLYEDGKEIGPDLTKANRQDQSFLLVSIVDPNTQIRKEYLNYILVTTNGRVLNGLLVEETPASVTLLNAKNERTTVSREDIDELKASPVSLMPEDLLKKLTPQQVRDLFRYLQNSQNSKP
;
A
#
# COMPACT_ATOMS: atom_id res chain seq x y z
N ASP A 1 6.81 -37.81 -12.18
CA ASP A 1 6.80 -36.36 -11.96
C ASP A 1 5.37 -35.83 -11.81
N ARG A 2 4.75 -36.01 -10.63
CA ARG A 2 3.35 -35.57 -10.33
C ARG A 2 3.24 -34.83 -9.00
N THR A 3 4.39 -34.43 -8.44
CA THR A 3 4.40 -33.84 -7.10
C THR A 3 3.54 -32.57 -7.07
N THR A 4 2.88 -32.37 -5.93
CA THR A 4 2.23 -31.11 -5.54
C THR A 4 2.96 -30.49 -4.35
N ASP A 5 4.09 -31.08 -3.94
CA ASP A 5 4.90 -30.61 -2.82
C ASP A 5 5.58 -29.27 -3.21
N PRO A 6 5.24 -28.16 -2.53
CA PRO A 6 5.81 -26.85 -2.82
C PRO A 6 7.33 -26.78 -2.64
N LEU A 7 7.90 -27.55 -1.71
CA LEU A 7 9.34 -27.51 -1.44
C LEU A 7 10.12 -28.18 -2.58
N VAL A 8 9.65 -29.35 -3.03
CA VAL A 8 10.27 -30.07 -4.15
C VAL A 8 10.24 -29.22 -5.41
N ILE A 9 9.09 -28.61 -5.69
CA ILE A 9 8.90 -27.72 -6.83
C ILE A 9 9.81 -26.49 -6.75
N ARG A 10 9.84 -25.83 -5.58
CA ARG A 10 10.67 -24.63 -5.35
C ARG A 10 12.16 -24.92 -5.56
N VAL A 11 12.66 -26.04 -5.04
CA VAL A 11 14.06 -26.45 -5.23
C VAL A 11 14.32 -26.74 -6.71
N ALA A 12 13.45 -27.49 -7.38
CA ALA A 12 13.62 -27.83 -8.79
C ALA A 12 13.63 -26.59 -9.70
N LEU A 13 12.79 -25.60 -9.43
CA LEU A 13 12.78 -24.34 -10.16
C LEU A 13 14.04 -23.51 -9.94
N ARG A 14 14.57 -23.45 -8.71
CA ARG A 14 15.86 -22.79 -8.42
C ARG A 14 17.03 -23.45 -9.16
N LEU A 15 16.91 -24.75 -9.45
CA LEU A 15 17.87 -25.50 -10.27
C LEU A 15 17.63 -25.35 -11.78
N GLY A 16 16.66 -24.54 -12.21
CA GLY A 16 16.37 -24.28 -13.62
C GLY A 16 15.57 -25.39 -14.33
N SER A 17 14.82 -26.21 -13.62
CA SER A 17 14.02 -27.29 -14.23
C SER A 17 12.80 -26.76 -14.99
N ASP A 18 12.80 -26.90 -16.31
CA ASP A 18 11.65 -26.57 -17.17
C ASP A 18 10.42 -27.42 -16.84
N ALA A 19 10.61 -28.70 -16.51
CA ALA A 19 9.53 -29.59 -16.09
C ALA A 19 8.84 -29.10 -14.81
N ALA A 20 9.61 -28.49 -13.88
CA ALA A 20 9.04 -27.89 -12.69
C ALA A 20 8.26 -26.59 -13.02
N ARG A 21 8.71 -25.83 -14.03
CA ARG A 21 8.00 -24.63 -14.52
C ARG A 21 6.64 -25.01 -15.11
N ASP A 22 6.62 -25.97 -16.02
CA ASP A 22 5.40 -26.50 -16.62
C ASP A 22 4.45 -27.04 -15.54
N ARG A 23 5.01 -27.74 -14.54
CA ARG A 23 4.22 -28.29 -13.43
C ARG A 23 3.56 -27.20 -12.59
N VAL A 24 4.29 -26.13 -12.28
CA VAL A 24 3.74 -25.00 -11.53
C VAL A 24 2.62 -24.32 -12.30
N LEU A 25 2.85 -24.02 -13.58
CA LEU A 25 1.83 -23.39 -14.41
C LEU A 25 0.56 -24.27 -14.50
N ALA A 26 0.74 -25.56 -14.73
CA ALA A 26 -0.37 -26.51 -14.77
C ALA A 26 -1.17 -26.54 -13.45
N LEU A 27 -0.48 -26.57 -12.30
CA LEU A 27 -1.12 -26.58 -10.99
C LEU A 27 -1.86 -25.28 -10.69
N VAL A 28 -1.30 -24.13 -11.08
CA VAL A 28 -1.93 -22.82 -10.87
C VAL A 28 -3.22 -22.68 -11.69
N THR A 29 -3.26 -23.21 -12.92
CA THR A 29 -4.45 -23.13 -13.79
C THR A 29 -5.51 -24.20 -13.53
N ASP A 30 -5.16 -25.28 -12.84
CA ASP A 30 -6.08 -26.40 -12.60
C ASP A 30 -7.08 -26.06 -11.50
N GLN A 31 -8.30 -25.66 -11.90
CA GLN A 31 -9.40 -25.34 -11.00
C GLN A 31 -9.87 -26.52 -10.14
N LYS A 32 -9.43 -27.76 -10.44
CA LYS A 32 -9.70 -28.93 -9.59
C LYS A 32 -8.75 -29.02 -8.41
N GLN A 33 -7.63 -28.31 -8.42
CA GLN A 33 -6.70 -28.28 -7.30
C GLN A 33 -7.28 -27.46 -6.14
N PRO A 34 -6.99 -27.85 -4.89
CA PRO A 34 -7.27 -27.01 -3.73
C PRO A 34 -6.67 -25.60 -3.90
N GLU A 35 -7.46 -24.58 -3.57
CA GLU A 35 -7.05 -23.17 -3.66
C GLU A 35 -5.71 -22.91 -2.95
N LYS A 36 -5.51 -23.53 -1.78
CA LYS A 36 -4.25 -23.43 -1.03
C LYS A 36 -3.03 -23.82 -1.86
N ILE A 37 -3.10 -24.91 -2.62
CA ILE A 37 -2.00 -25.37 -3.47
C ILE A 37 -1.75 -24.35 -4.58
N ARG A 38 -2.80 -23.86 -5.23
CA ARG A 38 -2.71 -22.85 -6.30
C ARG A 38 -2.04 -21.56 -5.79
N LEU A 39 -2.40 -21.12 -4.58
CA LEU A 39 -1.79 -19.95 -3.92
C LEU A 39 -0.31 -20.19 -3.58
N GLU A 40 0.05 -21.37 -3.08
CA GLU A 40 1.45 -21.73 -2.81
C GLU A 40 2.28 -21.73 -4.10
N MET A 41 1.72 -22.21 -5.22
CA MET A 41 2.39 -22.18 -6.52
C MET A 41 2.56 -20.75 -7.06
N LEU A 42 1.56 -19.88 -6.90
CA LEU A 42 1.68 -18.45 -7.24
C LEU A 42 2.75 -17.76 -6.39
N ALA A 43 2.85 -18.10 -5.10
CA ALA A 43 3.91 -17.59 -4.23
C ALA A 43 5.30 -18.04 -4.70
N ILE A 44 5.44 -19.29 -5.16
CA ILE A 44 6.70 -19.79 -5.74
C ILE A 44 7.06 -19.01 -7.02
N LEU A 45 6.10 -18.79 -7.92
CA LEU A 45 6.34 -17.96 -9.12
C LEU A 45 6.76 -16.54 -8.74
N GLN A 46 6.14 -15.97 -7.71
CA GLN A 46 6.49 -14.65 -7.21
C GLN A 46 7.89 -14.60 -6.62
N GLU A 47 8.37 -15.65 -5.95
CA GLU A 47 9.72 -15.72 -5.40
C GLU A 47 10.81 -15.82 -6.48
N LEU A 48 10.56 -16.55 -7.56
CA LEU A 48 11.61 -17.00 -8.50
C LEU A 48 11.78 -16.13 -9.76
N GLY A 49 10.94 -15.11 -9.94
CA GLY A 49 11.23 -14.03 -10.89
C GLY A 49 10.86 -14.30 -12.35
N GLU A 50 11.33 -13.37 -13.19
CA GLU A 50 10.69 -12.82 -14.40
C GLU A 50 10.85 -13.66 -15.67
N SER A 51 10.36 -14.90 -15.70
CA SER A 51 10.09 -15.51 -17.01
C SER A 51 8.77 -14.98 -17.56
N ASN A 52 8.81 -14.20 -18.65
CA ASN A 52 7.61 -13.75 -19.37
C ASN A 52 6.76 -14.92 -19.88
N GLU A 53 7.27 -16.16 -19.87
CA GLU A 53 6.55 -17.37 -20.24
C GLU A 53 5.27 -17.61 -19.40
N CYS A 54 5.23 -17.14 -18.15
CA CYS A 54 4.06 -17.31 -17.30
C CYS A 54 3.04 -16.17 -17.45
N LEU A 55 3.35 -15.11 -18.20
CA LEU A 55 2.58 -13.87 -18.19
C LEU A 55 1.13 -14.06 -18.62
N ASP A 56 0.90 -14.70 -19.77
CA ASP A 56 -0.46 -14.96 -20.28
C ASP A 56 -1.26 -15.83 -19.32
N THR A 57 -0.60 -16.82 -18.73
CA THR A 57 -1.21 -17.70 -17.72
C THR A 57 -1.68 -16.89 -16.52
N VAL A 58 -0.81 -16.01 -16.00
CA VAL A 58 -1.13 -15.19 -14.82
C VAL A 58 -2.19 -14.13 -15.14
N LEU A 59 -2.17 -13.52 -16.33
CA LEU A 59 -3.20 -12.59 -16.76
C LEU A 59 -4.59 -13.23 -16.81
N ASN A 60 -4.68 -14.50 -17.20
CA ASN A 60 -5.96 -15.22 -17.21
C ASN A 60 -6.51 -15.49 -15.80
N LEU A 61 -5.65 -15.53 -14.77
CA LEU A 61 -6.08 -15.75 -13.38
C LEU A 61 -6.71 -14.52 -12.73
N VAL A 62 -6.62 -13.36 -13.38
CA VAL A 62 -7.30 -12.13 -12.94
C VAL A 62 -8.78 -12.13 -13.38
N ASP A 63 -9.20 -13.09 -14.22
CA ASP A 63 -10.58 -13.22 -14.66
C ASP A 63 -11.56 -13.46 -13.50
N LYS A 64 -12.78 -12.94 -13.64
CA LYS A 64 -13.87 -13.06 -12.66
C LYS A 64 -14.26 -14.51 -12.32
N SER A 65 -13.89 -15.49 -13.14
CA SER A 65 -14.11 -16.91 -12.85
C SER A 65 -13.27 -17.43 -11.68
N GLU A 66 -12.17 -16.77 -11.36
CA GLU A 66 -11.29 -17.14 -10.26
C GLU A 66 -11.76 -16.58 -8.91
N SER A 67 -11.28 -17.17 -7.83
CA SER A 67 -11.55 -16.65 -6.50
C SER A 67 -10.81 -15.33 -6.25
N ASP A 68 -11.36 -14.50 -5.36
CA ASP A 68 -10.74 -13.22 -5.02
C ASP A 68 -9.30 -13.43 -4.46
N ALA A 69 -9.01 -14.54 -3.80
CA ALA A 69 -7.66 -14.84 -3.30
C ALA A 69 -6.66 -15.09 -4.43
N ILE A 70 -7.06 -15.87 -5.45
CA ILE A 70 -6.23 -16.16 -6.63
C ILE A 70 -6.01 -14.90 -7.47
N GLN A 71 -7.07 -14.10 -7.69
CA GLN A 71 -6.95 -12.82 -8.41
C GLN A 71 -5.98 -11.87 -7.72
N ARG A 72 -6.04 -11.74 -6.39
CA ARG A 72 -5.10 -10.92 -5.62
C ARG A 72 -3.66 -11.39 -5.75
N ALA A 73 -3.44 -12.71 -5.66
CA ALA A 73 -2.10 -13.29 -5.84
C ALA A 73 -1.58 -13.08 -7.26
N ALA A 74 -2.44 -13.22 -8.28
CA ALA A 74 -2.10 -12.95 -9.67
C ALA A 74 -1.75 -11.47 -9.90
N LEU A 75 -2.53 -10.52 -9.39
CA LEU A 75 -2.21 -9.08 -9.48
C LEU A 75 -0.86 -8.74 -8.83
N ASN A 76 -0.56 -9.33 -7.67
CA ASN A 76 0.75 -9.17 -7.02
C ASN A 76 1.89 -9.73 -7.87
N LEU A 77 1.70 -10.87 -8.53
CA LEU A 77 2.68 -11.44 -9.44
C LEU A 77 2.87 -10.55 -10.69
N LEU A 78 1.79 -10.08 -11.32
CA LEU A 78 1.81 -9.19 -12.49
C LEU A 78 2.57 -7.90 -12.22
N SER A 79 2.52 -7.39 -10.99
CA SER A 79 3.25 -6.18 -10.60
C SER A 79 4.77 -6.29 -10.80
N ARG A 80 5.34 -7.51 -10.86
CA ARG A 80 6.76 -7.73 -11.12
C ARG A 80 7.13 -7.50 -12.58
N PHE A 81 6.27 -7.80 -13.53
CA PHE A 81 6.56 -7.72 -14.96
C PHE A 81 6.44 -6.30 -15.52
N SER A 82 7.25 -5.96 -16.51
CA SER A 82 7.26 -4.66 -17.20
C SER A 82 6.65 -4.71 -18.60
N ASP A 83 5.71 -5.62 -18.85
CA ASP A 83 5.11 -5.83 -20.17
C ASP A 83 3.93 -4.88 -20.45
N GLU A 84 3.89 -4.30 -21.66
CA GLU A 84 2.86 -3.34 -22.07
C GLU A 84 1.45 -3.98 -22.16
N GLY A 85 1.38 -5.28 -22.50
CA GLY A 85 0.15 -6.04 -22.61
C GLY A 85 -0.60 -6.16 -21.29
N ILE A 86 0.12 -6.11 -20.15
CA ILE A 86 -0.48 -6.12 -18.80
C ILE A 86 -1.45 -4.96 -18.64
N THR A 87 -1.03 -3.76 -19.03
CA THR A 87 -1.83 -2.54 -18.84
C THR A 87 -3.15 -2.63 -19.58
N ALA A 88 -3.11 -2.99 -20.87
CA ALA A 88 -4.31 -3.11 -21.69
C ALA A 88 -5.27 -4.18 -21.16
N ARG A 89 -4.74 -5.34 -20.73
CA ARG A 89 -5.56 -6.45 -20.20
C ARG A 89 -6.19 -6.10 -18.85
N LEU A 90 -5.43 -5.52 -17.93
CA LEU A 90 -5.95 -5.07 -16.63
C LEU A 90 -7.05 -4.03 -16.80
N LEU A 91 -6.85 -3.02 -17.66
CA LEU A 91 -7.87 -2.00 -17.95
C LEU A 91 -9.15 -2.60 -18.55
N SER A 92 -9.03 -3.61 -19.41
CA SER A 92 -10.21 -4.28 -19.99
C SER A 92 -11.08 -5.00 -18.94
N GLN A 93 -10.46 -5.58 -17.91
CA GLN A 93 -11.15 -6.30 -16.84
C GLN A 93 -11.58 -5.39 -15.69
N TYR A 94 -10.93 -4.23 -15.54
CA TYR A 94 -11.11 -3.28 -14.44
C TYR A 94 -12.57 -2.90 -14.13
N PRO A 95 -13.47 -2.66 -15.11
CA PRO A 95 -14.86 -2.31 -14.82
C PRO A 95 -15.66 -3.42 -14.14
N GLN A 96 -15.25 -4.68 -14.29
CA GLN A 96 -15.95 -5.85 -13.74
C GLN A 96 -15.41 -6.27 -12.36
N MET A 97 -14.32 -5.66 -11.93
CA MET A 97 -13.66 -6.01 -10.66
C MET A 97 -14.39 -5.42 -9.46
N LYS A 98 -14.36 -6.16 -8.34
CA LYS A 98 -14.80 -5.66 -7.03
C LYS A 98 -13.89 -4.51 -6.56
N ALA A 99 -14.39 -3.70 -5.62
CA ALA A 99 -13.68 -2.50 -5.13
C ALA A 99 -12.25 -2.77 -4.65
N ASP A 100 -12.04 -3.84 -3.87
CA ASP A 100 -10.71 -4.20 -3.35
C ASP A 100 -9.74 -4.58 -4.48
N LEU A 101 -10.21 -5.33 -5.47
CA LEU A 101 -9.41 -5.73 -6.65
C LEU A 101 -9.11 -4.55 -7.56
N ARG A 102 -10.04 -3.59 -7.69
CA ARG A 102 -9.78 -2.32 -8.40
C ARG A 102 -8.71 -1.50 -7.68
N SER A 103 -8.73 -1.47 -6.35
CA SER A 103 -7.68 -0.82 -5.55
C SER A 103 -6.32 -1.43 -5.80
N GLN A 104 -6.22 -2.76 -5.76
CA GLN A 104 -4.95 -3.46 -6.00
C GLN A 104 -4.48 -3.34 -7.46
N THR A 105 -5.41 -3.41 -8.43
CA THR A 105 -5.08 -3.20 -9.85
C THR A 105 -4.51 -1.81 -10.08
N ARG A 106 -5.03 -0.78 -9.41
CA ARG A 106 -4.42 0.56 -9.44
C ARG A 106 -3.02 0.55 -8.83
N ASP A 107 -2.73 -0.21 -7.78
CA ASP A 107 -1.37 -0.26 -7.23
C ASP A 107 -0.35 -0.86 -8.22
N VAL A 108 -0.80 -1.81 -9.03
CA VAL A 108 -0.04 -2.39 -10.15
C VAL A 108 0.18 -1.33 -11.23
N LEU A 109 -0.90 -0.73 -11.75
CA LEU A 109 -0.85 0.25 -12.84
C LEU A 109 -0.09 1.52 -12.46
N LEU A 110 -0.29 2.03 -11.23
CA LEU A 110 0.42 3.21 -10.72
C LEU A 110 1.84 2.89 -10.25
N GLY A 111 2.27 1.62 -10.35
CA GLY A 111 3.60 1.16 -9.98
C GLY A 111 4.70 1.56 -10.94
N ARG A 112 4.37 1.92 -12.18
CA ARG A 112 5.32 2.37 -13.22
C ARG A 112 4.79 3.61 -13.92
N ALA A 113 5.68 4.46 -14.41
CA ALA A 113 5.31 5.74 -15.00
C ALA A 113 4.40 5.58 -16.24
N ASP A 114 4.74 4.66 -17.15
CA ASP A 114 3.99 4.51 -18.41
C ASP A 114 2.59 3.91 -18.18
N SER A 115 2.48 2.85 -17.37
CA SER A 115 1.17 2.28 -17.02
C SER A 115 0.33 3.25 -16.19
N ALA A 116 0.95 4.06 -15.32
CA ALA A 116 0.27 5.11 -14.57
C ALA A 116 -0.30 6.17 -15.53
N LEU A 117 0.47 6.54 -16.56
CA LEU A 117 0.06 7.53 -17.54
C LEU A 117 -1.16 7.05 -18.32
N VAL A 118 -1.18 5.78 -18.74
CA VAL A 118 -2.34 5.19 -19.43
C VAL A 118 -3.56 5.22 -18.52
N PHE A 119 -3.44 4.78 -17.25
CA PHE A 119 -4.57 4.78 -16.32
C PHE A 119 -5.08 6.19 -15.99
N LEU A 120 -4.20 7.17 -15.76
CA LEU A 120 -4.60 8.55 -15.47
C LEU A 120 -5.23 9.23 -16.69
N LYS A 121 -4.89 8.82 -17.92
CA LYS A 121 -5.58 9.28 -19.13
C LYS A 121 -7.02 8.77 -19.21
N GLU A 122 -7.32 7.57 -18.71
CA GLU A 122 -8.71 7.08 -18.59
C GLU A 122 -9.53 7.89 -17.57
N ILE A 123 -8.88 8.48 -16.56
CA ILE A 123 -9.53 9.46 -15.68
C ILE A 123 -9.73 10.79 -16.42
N ASP A 124 -8.73 11.22 -17.19
CA ASP A 124 -8.79 12.46 -17.95
C ASP A 124 -9.86 12.48 -19.05
N SER A 125 -10.10 11.33 -19.69
CA SER A 125 -11.17 11.12 -20.66
C SER A 125 -12.56 11.02 -20.02
N GLY A 126 -12.65 10.88 -18.70
CA GLY A 126 -13.89 10.68 -17.97
C GLY A 126 -14.39 9.23 -17.94
N THR A 127 -13.59 8.25 -18.37
CA THR A 127 -13.93 6.82 -18.25
C THR A 127 -14.09 6.42 -16.77
N TYR A 128 -13.23 6.93 -15.89
CA TYR A 128 -13.28 6.68 -14.44
C TYR A 128 -13.26 7.99 -13.64
N PRO A 129 -13.95 8.07 -12.50
CA PRO A 129 -13.97 9.28 -11.70
C PRO A 129 -12.65 9.45 -10.90
N PRO A 130 -12.16 10.68 -10.69
CA PRO A 130 -10.95 10.95 -9.89
C PRO A 130 -11.02 10.42 -8.44
N THR A 131 -12.22 10.21 -7.91
CA THR A 131 -12.46 9.65 -6.57
C THR A 131 -12.01 8.20 -6.41
N GLU A 132 -11.72 7.50 -7.51
CA GLU A 132 -11.13 6.16 -7.48
C GLU A 132 -9.73 6.15 -6.88
N VAL A 133 -8.94 7.20 -7.09
CA VAL A 133 -7.52 7.21 -6.71
C VAL A 133 -7.38 7.74 -5.29
N SER A 134 -6.78 6.94 -4.40
CA SER A 134 -6.55 7.33 -3.02
C SER A 134 -5.38 8.32 -2.89
N ALA A 135 -5.32 9.05 -1.78
CA ALA A 135 -4.20 9.95 -1.50
C ALA A 135 -2.85 9.22 -1.44
N ASP A 136 -2.84 7.98 -0.92
CA ASP A 136 -1.65 7.12 -0.89
C ASP A 136 -1.17 6.75 -2.30
N GLN A 137 -2.11 6.38 -3.18
CA GLN A 137 -1.82 6.09 -4.58
C GLN A 137 -1.29 7.33 -5.33
N LEU A 138 -1.84 8.52 -5.06
CA LEU A 138 -1.36 9.76 -5.64
C LEU A 138 0.05 10.13 -5.18
N ARG A 139 0.38 9.87 -3.90
CA ARG A 139 1.75 10.05 -3.39
C ARG A 139 2.72 9.13 -4.11
N LYS A 140 2.35 7.86 -4.33
CA LYS A 140 3.16 6.92 -5.12
C LYS A 140 3.37 7.42 -6.54
N VAL A 141 2.34 7.99 -7.19
CA VAL A 141 2.47 8.58 -8.53
C VAL A 141 3.48 9.73 -8.54
N ALA A 142 3.49 10.58 -7.51
CA ALA A 142 4.45 11.67 -7.40
C ALA A 142 5.91 11.18 -7.29
N LEU A 143 6.14 9.96 -6.77
CA LEU A 143 7.48 9.37 -6.66
C LEU A 143 8.11 9.03 -8.02
N HIS A 144 7.32 8.92 -9.09
CA HIS A 144 7.84 8.70 -10.44
C HIS A 144 8.63 9.91 -10.97
N ASN A 145 8.44 11.10 -10.40
CA ASN A 145 9.03 12.36 -10.86
C ASN A 145 8.79 12.64 -12.36
N ASP A 146 7.68 12.14 -12.92
CA ASP A 146 7.31 12.31 -14.33
C ASP A 146 6.43 13.56 -14.50
N ALA A 147 6.86 14.49 -15.37
CA ALA A 147 6.14 15.74 -15.63
C ALA A 147 4.72 15.53 -16.17
N ARG A 148 4.50 14.50 -17.00
CA ARG A 148 3.20 14.17 -17.61
C ARG A 148 2.21 13.70 -16.53
N LEU A 149 2.69 12.88 -15.60
CA LEU A 149 1.89 12.43 -14.46
C LEU A 149 1.55 13.59 -13.53
N ASN A 150 2.54 14.43 -13.21
CA ASN A 150 2.35 15.59 -12.35
C ASN A 150 1.31 16.58 -12.92
N GLU A 151 1.28 16.75 -14.24
CA GLU A 151 0.27 17.57 -14.91
C GLU A 151 -1.15 17.01 -14.73
N LEU A 152 -1.34 15.71 -14.99
CA LEU A 152 -2.64 15.03 -14.81
C LEU A 152 -3.08 15.05 -13.34
N VAL A 153 -2.16 14.81 -12.41
CA VAL A 153 -2.43 14.87 -10.98
C VAL A 153 -2.91 16.27 -10.58
N ARG A 154 -2.21 17.31 -11.03
CA ARG A 154 -2.59 18.70 -10.75
C ARG A 154 -3.93 19.09 -11.36
N LYS A 155 -4.25 18.59 -12.56
CA LYS A 155 -5.52 18.89 -13.25
C LYS A 155 -6.74 18.37 -12.48
N HIS A 156 -6.66 17.17 -11.93
CA HIS A 156 -7.82 16.48 -11.31
C HIS A 156 -7.87 16.57 -9.78
N TRP A 157 -6.70 16.63 -9.12
CA TRP A 157 -6.61 16.64 -7.64
C TRP A 157 -5.97 17.92 -7.09
N GLY A 158 -5.53 18.84 -7.94
CA GLY A 158 -4.85 20.06 -7.52
C GLY A 158 -3.43 19.82 -7.02
N ASN A 159 -2.88 20.78 -6.29
CA ASN A 159 -1.54 20.64 -5.72
C ASN A 159 -1.57 19.68 -4.52
N ILE A 160 -1.20 18.42 -4.75
CA ILE A 160 -0.93 17.44 -3.68
C ILE A 160 0.46 17.74 -3.11
N ARG A 161 0.63 18.91 -2.49
CA ARG A 161 1.85 19.26 -1.77
C ARG A 161 1.64 19.07 -0.28
N ALA A 162 2.70 18.72 0.43
CA ALA A 162 2.72 18.82 1.88
C ALA A 162 2.43 20.27 2.31
N GLY A 163 1.72 20.44 3.43
CA GLY A 163 1.48 21.77 3.99
C GLY A 163 2.79 22.49 4.30
N THR A 164 2.83 23.80 4.08
CA THR A 164 3.95 24.65 4.52
C THR A 164 4.07 24.63 6.06
N PRO A 165 5.27 24.88 6.62
CA PRO A 165 5.43 25.00 8.08
C PRO A 165 4.44 26.00 8.71
N GLU A 166 4.18 27.12 8.03
CA GLU A 166 3.26 28.15 8.48
C GLU A 166 1.80 27.67 8.49
N GLU A 167 1.36 26.98 7.44
CA GLU A 167 0.03 26.35 7.35
C GLU A 167 -0.15 25.30 8.45
N LYS A 168 0.86 24.45 8.68
CA LYS A 168 0.84 23.42 9.72
C LYS A 168 0.78 24.02 11.12
N LEU A 169 1.57 25.06 11.39
CA LEU A 169 1.51 25.80 12.66
C LEU A 169 0.16 26.49 12.87
N ALA A 170 -0.45 27.05 11.82
CA ALA A 170 -1.79 27.62 11.90
C ALA A 170 -2.83 26.55 12.24
N GLU A 171 -2.74 25.37 11.61
CA GLU A 171 -3.64 24.25 11.86
C GLU A 171 -3.49 23.69 13.28
N ILE A 172 -2.26 23.54 13.78
CA ILE A 172 -1.99 23.16 15.17
C ILE A 172 -2.66 24.13 16.14
N ARG A 173 -2.54 25.45 15.91
CA ARG A 173 -3.20 26.47 16.75
C ARG A 173 -4.72 26.37 16.68
N ARG A 174 -5.27 26.19 15.48
CA ARG A 174 -6.72 26.04 15.25
C ARG A 174 -7.27 24.85 16.03
N ILE A 175 -6.65 23.68 15.90
CA ILE A 175 -7.08 22.47 16.59
C ILE A 175 -6.87 22.61 18.11
N SER A 176 -5.77 23.21 18.56
CA SER A 176 -5.56 23.48 19.99
C SER A 176 -6.67 24.33 20.60
N ASN A 177 -7.24 25.28 19.85
CA ASN A 177 -8.41 26.04 20.28
C ASN A 177 -9.66 25.16 20.36
N ASP A 178 -9.91 24.34 19.32
CA ASP A 178 -11.07 23.44 19.28
C ASP A 178 -11.07 22.43 20.44
N LEU A 179 -9.89 21.94 20.83
CA LEU A 179 -9.70 21.02 21.94
C LEU A 179 -9.97 21.68 23.31
N ARG A 180 -9.67 22.98 23.45
CA ARG A 180 -9.96 23.74 24.68
C ARG A 180 -11.44 24.15 24.80
N ALA A 181 -12.17 24.18 23.68
CA ALA A 181 -13.54 24.67 23.64
C ALA A 181 -14.57 23.72 24.26
N GLY A 182 -14.21 22.46 24.57
CA GLY A 182 -15.12 21.52 25.21
C GLY A 182 -14.51 20.14 25.43
N SER A 183 -15.30 19.21 25.96
CA SER A 183 -14.90 17.81 26.13
C SER A 183 -15.21 16.95 24.90
N GLY A 184 -14.45 15.88 24.73
CA GLY A 184 -14.77 14.81 23.77
C GLY A 184 -15.54 13.66 24.40
N ASN A 185 -16.22 12.89 23.55
CA ASN A 185 -16.85 11.61 23.85
C ASN A 185 -15.87 10.47 23.56
N LEU A 186 -15.69 9.60 24.54
CA LEU A 186 -14.74 8.49 24.48
C LEU A 186 -15.15 7.39 23.49
N ALA A 187 -16.45 7.07 23.42
CA ALA A 187 -16.97 6.02 22.53
C ALA A 187 -16.89 6.46 21.06
N GLU A 188 -17.29 7.71 20.77
CA GLU A 188 -17.16 8.29 19.42
C GLU A 188 -15.69 8.40 19.00
N GLY A 189 -14.81 8.76 19.95
CA GLY A 189 -13.37 8.81 19.72
C GLY A 189 -12.77 7.45 19.34
N LYS A 190 -13.26 6.35 19.94
CA LYS A 190 -12.85 4.98 19.60
C LYS A 190 -13.21 4.65 18.15
N LEU A 191 -14.42 4.97 17.71
CA LEU A 191 -14.87 4.72 16.32
C LEU A 191 -14.02 5.50 15.30
N LEU A 192 -13.64 6.74 15.62
CA LEU A 192 -12.75 7.54 14.78
C LEU A 192 -11.33 6.95 14.73
N PHE A 193 -10.80 6.52 15.88
CA PHE A 193 -9.51 5.83 15.96
C PHE A 193 -9.50 4.56 15.10
N GLU A 194 -10.51 3.70 15.24
CA GLU A 194 -10.65 2.45 14.47
C GLU A 194 -10.66 2.72 12.96
N LYS A 195 -11.37 3.77 12.54
CA LYS A 195 -11.52 4.11 11.12
C LYS A 195 -10.25 4.68 10.49
N GLN A 196 -9.47 5.46 11.24
CA GLN A 196 -8.37 6.26 10.69
C GLN A 196 -6.99 5.81 11.16
N CYS A 197 -6.83 5.62 12.46
CA CYS A 197 -5.52 5.43 13.10
C CYS A 197 -5.18 3.94 13.28
N ALA A 198 -6.17 3.10 13.60
CA ALA A 198 -5.99 1.67 13.86
C ALA A 198 -5.49 0.87 12.64
N ASN A 199 -5.64 1.43 11.44
CA ASN A 199 -5.07 0.86 10.20
C ASN A 199 -3.54 0.79 10.24
N CYS A 200 -2.89 1.62 11.06
CA CYS A 200 -1.43 1.68 11.14
C CYS A 200 -0.91 1.56 12.57
N HIS A 201 -1.67 2.04 13.55
CA HIS A 201 -1.24 2.15 14.94
C HIS A 201 -2.00 1.19 15.84
N LYS A 202 -1.28 0.61 16.79
CA LYS A 202 -1.86 -0.12 17.91
C LYS A 202 -2.16 0.83 19.06
N LEU A 203 -3.31 0.68 19.69
CA LEU A 203 -3.64 1.31 20.96
C LEU A 203 -4.39 0.30 21.83
N TYR A 204 -3.78 -0.06 22.95
CA TYR A 204 -4.17 -1.23 23.74
C TYR A 204 -4.07 -2.52 22.91
N GLU A 205 -5.20 -3.21 22.72
CA GLU A 205 -5.30 -4.44 21.93
C GLU A 205 -5.80 -4.19 20.51
N ASP A 206 -6.21 -2.96 20.18
CA ASP A 206 -6.83 -2.62 18.91
C ASP A 206 -5.80 -2.03 17.93
N GLY A 207 -5.90 -2.43 16.66
CA GLY A 207 -5.13 -1.85 15.55
C GLY A 207 -3.99 -2.72 15.00
N LYS A 208 -3.12 -2.12 14.20
CA LYS A 208 -2.01 -2.78 13.49
C LYS A 208 -0.65 -2.24 13.92
N GLU A 209 0.41 -2.97 13.60
CA GLU A 209 1.79 -2.63 13.96
C GLU A 209 2.60 -2.16 12.74
N ILE A 210 2.08 -1.16 12.02
CA ILE A 210 2.82 -0.48 10.94
C ILE A 210 3.56 0.73 11.52
N GLY A 211 2.84 1.59 12.24
CA GLY A 211 3.38 2.72 12.97
C GLY A 211 3.67 2.41 14.45
N PRO A 212 4.16 3.40 15.21
CA PRO A 212 4.38 3.27 16.64
C PRO A 212 3.17 2.74 17.42
N ASP A 213 3.42 1.83 18.36
CA ASP A 213 2.44 1.46 19.38
C ASP A 213 2.11 2.67 20.25
N LEU A 214 0.92 3.21 20.05
CA LEU A 214 0.46 4.42 20.71
C LEU A 214 0.24 4.17 22.20
N THR A 215 0.02 2.93 22.65
CA THR A 215 -0.10 2.58 24.08
C THR A 215 1.12 3.06 24.87
N LYS A 216 2.31 3.00 24.24
CA LYS A 216 3.61 3.37 24.81
C LYS A 216 4.05 4.80 24.44
N ALA A 217 3.30 5.50 23.60
CA ALA A 217 3.62 6.85 23.19
C ALA A 217 3.26 7.87 24.28
N ASN A 218 3.86 9.07 24.23
CA ASN A 218 3.58 10.17 25.15
C ASN A 218 2.25 10.87 24.84
N ARG A 219 1.15 10.09 24.80
CA ARG A 219 -0.18 10.57 24.38
C ARG A 219 -0.75 11.61 25.35
N GLN A 220 -0.29 11.64 26.61
CA GLN A 220 -0.75 12.63 27.58
C GLN A 220 -0.27 14.05 27.23
N ASP A 221 0.83 14.17 26.48
CA ASP A 221 1.27 15.44 25.93
C ASP A 221 0.48 15.78 24.65
N GLN A 222 -0.50 16.67 24.80
CA GLN A 222 -1.35 17.13 23.69
C GLN A 222 -0.54 17.83 22.59
N SER A 223 0.53 18.55 22.95
CA SER A 223 1.36 19.26 21.98
C SER A 223 2.13 18.26 21.13
N PHE A 224 2.71 17.24 21.76
CA PHE A 224 3.37 16.13 21.07
C PHE A 224 2.42 15.42 20.10
N LEU A 225 1.20 15.07 20.54
CA LEU A 225 0.20 14.43 19.68
C LEU A 225 -0.20 15.32 18.50
N LEU A 226 -0.48 16.61 18.75
CA LEU A 226 -0.89 17.54 17.70
C LEU A 226 0.17 17.69 16.62
N VAL A 227 1.43 17.90 17.01
CA VAL A 227 2.54 18.01 16.06
C VAL A 227 2.70 16.70 15.29
N SER A 228 2.62 15.55 15.95
CA SER A 228 2.76 14.25 15.29
C SER A 228 1.66 13.96 14.27
N ILE A 229 0.42 14.42 14.52
CA ILE A 229 -0.71 14.17 13.63
C ILE A 229 -0.77 15.19 12.48
N VAL A 230 -0.51 16.47 12.76
CA VAL A 230 -0.58 17.54 11.75
C VAL A 230 0.68 17.58 10.89
N ASP A 231 1.84 17.29 11.47
CA ASP A 231 3.14 17.27 10.79
C ASP A 231 3.95 15.98 11.07
N PRO A 232 3.49 14.84 10.52
CA PRO A 232 4.14 13.54 10.76
C PRO A 232 5.56 13.44 10.20
N ASN A 233 6.02 14.42 9.41
CA ASN A 233 7.33 14.44 8.78
C ASN A 233 8.42 15.07 9.67
N THR A 234 8.04 15.80 10.73
CA THR A 234 8.99 16.55 11.58
C THR A 234 9.91 15.67 12.40
N GLN A 235 9.40 14.53 12.90
CA GLN A 235 10.15 13.61 13.75
C GLN A 235 9.78 12.17 13.40
N ILE A 236 10.48 11.61 12.40
CA ILE A 236 10.35 10.21 12.03
C ILE A 236 11.46 9.43 12.73
N ARG A 237 11.08 8.48 13.59
CA ARG A 237 12.06 7.59 14.21
C ARG A 237 12.65 6.65 13.17
N LYS A 238 13.90 6.23 13.34
CA LYS A 238 14.64 5.44 12.34
C LYS A 238 13.91 4.17 11.93
N GLU A 239 13.28 3.49 12.88
CA GLU A 239 12.52 2.26 12.69
C GLU A 239 11.21 2.45 11.90
N TYR A 240 10.73 3.69 11.75
CA TYR A 240 9.54 4.05 10.96
C TYR A 240 9.88 4.91 9.73
N LEU A 241 11.15 4.98 9.34
CA LEU A 241 11.54 5.65 8.10
C LEU A 241 10.93 4.91 6.92
N ASN A 242 10.24 5.69 6.08
CA ASN A 242 9.75 5.23 4.79
C ASN A 242 10.93 5.19 3.81
N TYR A 243 11.05 4.12 3.06
CA TYR A 243 12.03 3.96 1.99
C TYR A 243 11.32 3.97 0.64
N ILE A 244 11.98 4.55 -0.35
CA ILE A 244 11.60 4.48 -1.76
C ILE A 244 12.57 3.50 -2.43
N LEU A 245 12.02 2.49 -3.08
CA LEU A 245 12.76 1.49 -3.83
C LEU A 245 12.32 1.58 -5.29
N VAL A 246 13.27 1.78 -6.18
CA VAL A 246 13.09 1.73 -7.63
C VAL A 246 13.73 0.43 -8.12
N THR A 247 12.98 -0.40 -8.83
CA THR A 247 13.52 -1.62 -9.43
C THR A 247 14.20 -1.31 -10.77
N THR A 248 15.08 -2.21 -11.21
CA THR A 248 15.75 -2.15 -12.52
C THR A 248 14.78 -2.11 -13.70
N ASN A 249 13.56 -2.63 -13.51
CA ASN A 249 12.47 -2.58 -14.50
C ASN A 249 11.50 -1.39 -14.32
N GLY A 250 11.92 -0.36 -13.59
CA GLY A 250 11.22 0.93 -13.47
C GLY A 250 10.01 0.94 -12.53
N ARG A 251 9.81 -0.11 -11.72
CA ARG A 251 8.75 -0.15 -10.71
C ARG A 251 9.17 0.64 -9.49
N VAL A 252 8.30 1.53 -9.04
CA VAL A 252 8.47 2.26 -7.78
C VAL A 252 7.65 1.59 -6.68
N LEU A 253 8.34 1.31 -5.56
CA LEU A 253 7.79 0.81 -4.31
C LEU A 253 8.14 1.78 -3.19
N ASN A 254 7.28 1.83 -2.17
CA ASN A 254 7.58 2.55 -0.95
C ASN A 254 6.99 1.84 0.28
N GLY A 255 7.66 1.99 1.41
CA GLY A 255 7.24 1.38 2.67
C GLY A 255 8.35 1.36 3.71
N LEU A 256 8.06 0.79 4.86
CA LEU A 256 9.02 0.60 5.94
C LEU A 256 9.98 -0.55 5.60
N LEU A 257 11.27 -0.34 5.84
CA LEU A 257 12.27 -1.40 5.73
C LEU A 257 12.16 -2.34 6.93
N VAL A 258 11.50 -3.48 6.76
CA VAL A 258 11.22 -4.43 7.86
C VAL A 258 12.19 -5.62 7.89
N GLU A 259 12.90 -5.86 6.79
CA GLU A 259 13.95 -6.88 6.71
C GLU A 259 14.96 -6.48 5.65
N GLU A 260 16.23 -6.66 5.96
CA GLU A 260 17.35 -6.41 5.06
C GLU A 260 18.37 -7.53 5.20
N THR A 261 18.67 -8.22 4.09
CA THR A 261 19.69 -9.26 4.02
C THR A 261 20.70 -8.92 2.91
N PRO A 262 21.83 -9.64 2.79
CA PRO A 262 22.72 -9.49 1.64
C PRO A 262 22.07 -9.85 0.29
N ALA A 263 20.97 -10.61 0.28
CA ALA A 263 20.31 -11.06 -0.95
C ALA A 263 19.05 -10.26 -1.29
N SER A 264 18.37 -9.68 -0.30
CA SER A 264 17.05 -9.08 -0.50
C SER A 264 16.72 -7.98 0.50
N VAL A 265 15.71 -7.20 0.13
CA VAL A 265 15.09 -6.16 0.95
C VAL A 265 13.58 -6.42 1.02
N THR A 266 12.99 -6.37 2.21
CA THR A 266 11.54 -6.45 2.40
C THR A 266 10.97 -5.13 2.88
N LEU A 267 10.04 -4.58 2.09
CA LEU A 267 9.28 -3.38 2.44
C LEU A 267 7.88 -3.74 2.95
N LEU A 268 7.41 -3.03 3.99
CA LEU A 268 6.03 -3.07 4.47
C LEU A 268 5.31 -1.76 4.08
N ASN A 269 4.30 -1.85 3.22
CA ASN A 269 3.58 -0.66 2.75
C ASN A 269 2.47 -0.21 3.73
N ALA A 270 1.79 0.90 3.41
CA ALA A 270 0.69 1.45 4.21
C ALA A 270 -0.54 0.52 4.32
N LYS A 271 -0.66 -0.49 3.44
CA LYS A 271 -1.72 -1.50 3.44
C LYS A 271 -1.37 -2.73 4.29
N ASN A 272 -0.22 -2.71 4.98
CA ASN A 272 0.33 -3.84 5.74
C ASN A 272 0.78 -5.01 4.85
N GLU A 273 1.14 -4.75 3.60
CA GLU A 273 1.60 -5.76 2.66
C GLU A 273 3.11 -5.77 2.60
N ARG A 274 3.70 -6.98 2.67
CA ARG A 274 5.14 -7.18 2.57
C ARG A 274 5.51 -7.45 1.12
N THR A 275 6.49 -6.71 0.61
CA THR A 275 7.09 -6.96 -0.70
C THR A 275 8.58 -7.17 -0.53
N THR A 276 9.05 -8.38 -0.83
CA THR A 276 10.47 -8.72 -0.86
C THR A 276 11.00 -8.56 -2.28
N VAL A 277 12.10 -7.83 -2.43
CA VAL A 277 12.77 -7.57 -3.70
C VAL A 277 14.21 -8.08 -3.61
N SER A 278 14.65 -8.82 -4.63
CA SER A 278 16.05 -9.26 -4.73
C SER A 278 16.94 -8.04 -4.91
N ARG A 279 18.12 -8.00 -4.30
CA ARG A 279 19.03 -6.86 -4.45
C ARG A 279 19.49 -6.66 -5.90
N GLU A 280 19.53 -7.71 -6.69
CA GLU A 280 19.85 -7.63 -8.12
C GLU A 280 18.77 -6.90 -8.94
N ASP A 281 17.54 -6.87 -8.44
CA ASP A 281 16.40 -6.19 -9.06
C ASP A 281 16.26 -4.73 -8.59
N ILE A 282 17.13 -4.25 -7.68
CA ILE A 282 17.05 -2.89 -7.11
C ILE A 282 18.00 -1.96 -7.86
N ASP A 283 17.44 -0.91 -8.46
CA ASP A 283 18.20 0.19 -9.07
C ASP A 283 18.51 1.28 -8.04
N GLU A 284 17.51 1.68 -7.25
CA GLU A 284 17.67 2.69 -6.20
C GLU A 284 16.96 2.26 -4.91
N LEU A 285 17.60 2.49 -3.76
CA LEU A 285 16.97 2.39 -2.45
C LEU A 285 17.39 3.60 -1.61
N LYS A 286 16.42 4.45 -1.24
CA LYS A 286 16.67 5.66 -0.45
C LYS A 286 15.66 5.85 0.66
N ALA A 287 16.13 6.38 1.79
CA ALA A 287 15.25 6.86 2.84
C ALA A 287 14.52 8.13 2.35
N SER A 288 13.22 8.20 2.60
CA SER A 288 12.37 9.34 2.29
C SER A 288 12.24 10.26 3.50
N PRO A 289 12.31 11.59 3.33
CA PRO A 289 11.96 12.54 4.38
C PRO A 289 10.44 12.60 4.62
N VAL A 290 9.64 11.90 3.79
CA VAL A 290 8.18 11.84 3.91
C VAL A 290 7.77 10.54 4.60
N SER A 291 7.09 10.69 5.73
CA SER A 291 6.50 9.63 6.54
C SER A 291 5.45 8.84 5.76
N LEU A 292 5.28 7.57 6.14
CA LEU A 292 4.18 6.74 5.67
C LEU A 292 2.84 7.19 6.30
N MET A 293 2.88 7.87 7.45
CA MET A 293 1.69 8.44 8.07
C MET A 293 1.15 9.60 7.21
N PRO A 294 -0.13 9.54 6.78
CA PRO A 294 -0.70 10.59 5.95
C PRO A 294 -0.77 11.95 6.65
N GLU A 295 -0.53 13.03 5.91
CA GLU A 295 -0.96 14.37 6.32
C GLU A 295 -2.49 14.53 6.18
N ASP A 296 -3.03 15.61 6.75
CA ASP A 296 -4.43 16.04 6.61
C ASP A 296 -5.50 15.10 7.21
N LEU A 297 -5.10 14.19 8.11
CA LEU A 297 -6.01 13.24 8.76
C LEU A 297 -7.18 13.91 9.48
N LEU A 298 -6.96 15.11 10.03
CA LEU A 298 -7.97 15.85 10.80
C LEU A 298 -8.85 16.78 9.94
N LYS A 299 -8.49 17.07 8.69
CA LYS A 299 -9.20 18.08 7.86
C LYS A 299 -10.66 17.73 7.58
N LYS A 300 -10.99 16.44 7.57
CA LYS A 300 -12.36 15.95 7.31
C LYS A 300 -13.20 15.80 8.57
N LEU A 301 -12.64 16.05 9.76
CA LEU A 301 -13.33 15.90 11.03
C LEU A 301 -13.96 17.24 11.45
N THR A 302 -15.15 17.17 12.03
CA THR A 302 -15.75 18.32 12.71
C THR A 302 -14.98 18.65 13.99
N PRO A 303 -15.08 19.88 14.54
CA PRO A 303 -14.44 20.21 15.81
C PRO A 303 -14.79 19.26 16.97
N GLN A 304 -16.04 18.75 17.01
CA GLN A 304 -16.44 17.76 18.02
C GLN A 304 -15.74 16.42 17.78
N GLN A 305 -15.69 15.92 16.54
CA GLN A 305 -14.98 14.67 16.22
C GLN A 305 -13.49 14.75 16.56
N VAL A 306 -12.85 15.91 16.36
CA VAL A 306 -11.46 16.10 16.78
C VAL A 306 -11.33 15.98 18.30
N ARG A 307 -12.23 16.62 19.08
CA ARG A 307 -12.26 16.45 20.54
C ARG A 307 -12.48 15.00 20.96
N ASP A 308 -13.40 14.30 20.32
CA ASP A 308 -13.72 12.90 20.60
C ASP A 308 -12.50 12.00 20.36
N LEU A 309 -11.85 12.15 19.20
CA LEU A 309 -10.63 11.41 18.85
C LEU A 309 -9.52 11.67 19.87
N PHE A 310 -9.22 12.93 20.20
CA PHE A 310 -8.19 13.26 21.19
C PHE A 310 -8.57 12.74 22.58
N ARG A 311 -9.84 12.81 22.98
CA ARG A 311 -10.29 12.26 24.26
C ARG A 311 -9.99 10.77 24.37
N TYR A 312 -10.19 10.01 23.29
CA TYR A 312 -9.86 8.59 23.23
C TYR A 312 -8.35 8.34 23.18
N LEU A 313 -7.63 9.06 22.30
CA LEU A 313 -6.17 8.96 22.19
C LEU A 313 -5.46 9.31 23.50
N GLN A 314 -6.00 10.19 24.34
CA GLN A 314 -5.39 10.59 25.61
C GLN A 314 -5.95 9.81 26.80
N ASN A 315 -6.89 8.89 26.58
CA ASN A 315 -7.38 8.09 27.69
C ASN A 315 -6.29 7.11 28.15
N SER A 316 -6.19 6.87 29.46
CA SER A 316 -5.18 5.98 30.06
C SER A 316 -5.72 4.58 30.35
N GLN A 317 -7.03 4.35 30.17
CA GLN A 317 -7.68 3.06 30.43
C GLN A 317 -8.25 2.47 29.14
N ASN A 318 -8.10 1.15 28.98
CA ASN A 318 -8.81 0.43 27.93
C ASN A 318 -10.31 0.47 28.24
N SER A 319 -11.03 1.30 27.51
CA SER A 319 -12.48 1.47 27.67
C SER A 319 -13.13 0.40 26.82
N LYS A 320 -13.15 -0.84 27.31
CA LYS A 320 -14.04 -1.83 26.72
C LYS A 320 -15.48 -1.36 26.97
N PRO A 321 -16.37 -1.41 25.96
CA PRO A 321 -17.78 -1.13 26.16
C PRO A 321 -18.41 -2.06 27.19
#